data_AF-G4ZMD2-F1
#
_entry.id   AF-G4ZMD2-F1
#
_cell.length_a   1.000
_cell.length_b   1.000
_cell.length_c   1.000
_cell.angle_alpha   90.00
_cell.angle_beta   90.00
_cell.angle_gamma   90.00
#
_symmetry.space_group_name_H-M   'P 1'
#
loop_
_entity.id
_entity.type
_entity.pdbx_description
1 polymer ?
#
loop_
_entity_poly.entity_id
_entity_poly.type
_entity_poly.pdbx_seq_one_letter_code
_entity_poly.pdbx_strand_id
1 'polypeptide(L)' 'VLDAFAAGDDWLTVAKYNNVSRAAAHRLCKKGDPSPPPRGGARASCVKCTDAMVEALEGYLDEDCTSTL' A
#
# COMPACT_ATOMS: atom_id res chain seq x y z
N VAL A 1 14.94 15.20 -1.29
CA VAL A 1 14.49 14.92 -2.68
C VAL A 1 13.23 15.67 -3.05
N LEU A 2 12.07 15.39 -2.44
CA LEU A 2 10.82 16.08 -2.80
C LEU A 2 10.87 17.59 -2.52
N ASP A 3 11.46 18.01 -1.40
CA ASP A 3 11.57 19.44 -1.07
C ASP A 3 12.41 20.22 -2.08
N ALA A 4 13.55 19.65 -2.51
CA ALA A 4 14.41 20.26 -3.53
C ALA A 4 13.71 20.33 -4.90
N PHE A 5 12.99 19.27 -5.27
CA PHE A 5 12.18 19.27 -6.49
C PHE A 5 11.04 20.32 -6.41
N ALA A 6 10.39 20.45 -5.25
CA ALA A 6 9.36 21.47 -5.00
C ALA A 6 9.92 22.90 -4.99
N ALA A 7 11.19 23.08 -4.63
CA ALA A 7 11.92 24.34 -4.72
C ALA A 7 12.30 24.72 -6.17
N GLY A 8 12.00 23.87 -7.16
CA GLY A 8 12.21 24.12 -8.58
C GLY A 8 13.46 23.45 -9.18
N ASP A 9 14.18 22.64 -8.40
CA ASP A 9 15.33 21.89 -8.93
C ASP A 9 14.88 20.76 -9.86
N ASP A 10 15.66 20.52 -10.93
CA ASP A 10 15.44 19.38 -11.81
C ASP A 10 15.67 18.03 -11.07
N TRP A 11 14.78 17.06 -11.32
CA TRP A 11 14.78 15.79 -10.60
C TRP A 11 16.05 14.94 -10.83
N LEU A 12 16.76 15.09 -11.97
CA LEU A 12 18.06 14.41 -12.17
C LEU A 12 19.15 15.02 -11.30
N THR A 13 19.14 16.35 -11.18
CA THR A 13 20.04 17.09 -10.30
C THR A 13 19.81 16.69 -8.84
N VAL A 14 18.55 16.63 -8.42
CA VAL A 14 18.17 16.16 -7.08
C VAL A 14 18.62 14.71 -6.86
N ALA A 15 18.44 13.81 -7.84
CA ALA A 15 18.89 12.42 -7.74
C ALA A 15 20.40 12.31 -7.50
N LYS A 16 21.20 13.07 -8.25
CA LYS A 16 22.66 13.09 -8.15
C LYS A 16 23.11 13.60 -6.78
N TYR A 17 22.56 14.71 -6.30
CA TYR A 17 22.98 15.31 -5.03
C TYR A 17 22.47 14.55 -3.79
N ASN A 18 21.34 13.84 -3.90
CA ASN A 18 20.79 13.08 -2.78
C ASN A 18 21.28 11.61 -2.76
N ASN A 19 22.17 11.22 -3.68
CA ASN A 19 22.66 9.85 -3.84
C ASN A 19 21.52 8.81 -3.98
N VAL A 20 20.44 9.20 -4.67
CA VAL A 20 19.28 8.34 -4.92
C VAL A 20 19.32 7.86 -6.36
N SER A 21 18.97 6.60 -6.60
CA SER A 21 18.92 6.08 -7.97
C SER A 21 17.96 6.91 -8.83
N ARG A 22 18.32 7.13 -10.11
CA ARG A 22 17.48 7.86 -11.07
C ARG A 22 16.04 7.31 -11.11
N ALA A 23 15.89 5.99 -11.07
CA ALA A 23 14.59 5.33 -11.08
C ALA A 23 13.77 5.57 -9.80
N ALA A 24 14.43 5.69 -8.64
CA ALA A 24 13.76 6.02 -7.38
C ALA A 24 13.40 7.50 -7.31
N ALA A 25 14.31 8.40 -7.71
CA ALA A 25 14.05 9.84 -7.76
C ALA A 25 12.90 10.17 -8.74
N HIS A 26 12.90 9.59 -9.94
CA HIS A 26 11.80 9.77 -10.89
C HIS A 26 10.46 9.28 -10.33
N ARG A 27 10.43 8.08 -9.73
CA ARG A 27 9.20 7.54 -9.10
C ARG A 27 8.71 8.44 -7.97
N LEU A 28 9.63 8.91 -7.13
CA LEU A 28 9.33 9.76 -5.99
C LEU A 28 8.77 11.11 -6.44
N CYS A 29 9.44 11.82 -7.35
CA CYS A 29 8.96 13.11 -7.88
C CYS A 29 7.66 12.96 -8.68
N LYS A 30 7.48 11.87 -9.44
CA LYS A 30 6.24 11.60 -10.20
C LYS A 30 5.05 11.29 -9.28
N LYS A 31 5.28 10.52 -8.21
CA LYS A 31 4.22 10.14 -7.25
C LYS A 31 3.91 11.28 -6.28
N GLY A 32 4.89 12.12 -5.95
CA GLY A 32 4.77 13.20 -4.97
C GLY A 32 4.63 12.72 -3.52
N ASP A 33 4.63 11.40 -3.30
CA ASP A 33 4.43 10.78 -1.99
C ASP A 33 5.71 9.99 -1.60
N PRO A 34 6.38 10.38 -0.50
CA PRO A 34 7.56 9.69 -0.01
C PRO A 34 7.24 8.37 0.70
N SER A 35 5.96 8.09 0.97
CA SER A 35 5.56 6.87 1.65
C SER A 35 5.92 5.66 0.80
N PRO A 36 6.59 4.65 1.41
CA PRO A 36 6.87 3.40 0.72
C PRO A 36 5.55 2.76 0.29
N PRO A 37 5.50 2.12 -0.89
CA PRO A 37 4.31 1.38 -1.27
C PRO A 37 4.06 0.25 -0.26
N PRO A 38 2.80 -0.16 -0.05
CA PRO A 38 2.50 -1.33 0.75
C PRO A 38 3.29 -2.52 0.22
N ARG A 39 3.96 -3.23 1.13
CA ARG A 39 4.80 -4.38 0.81
C ARG A 39 4.10 -5.66 1.26
N GLY A 40 4.11 -6.67 0.40
CA GLY A 40 3.45 -7.95 0.69
C GLY A 40 1.93 -7.84 0.61
N GLY A 41 1.24 -8.71 1.34
CA GLY A 41 -0.23 -8.83 1.34
C GLY A 41 -0.74 -10.03 0.53
N ALA A 42 -1.94 -10.49 0.90
CA ALA A 42 -2.64 -11.54 0.19
C ALA A 42 -3.41 -10.95 -0.99
N ARG A 43 -3.35 -11.61 -2.14
CA ARG A 43 -4.26 -11.29 -3.26
C ARG A 43 -5.65 -11.77 -2.90
N ALA A 44 -6.69 -11.02 -3.27
CA ALA A 44 -8.08 -11.41 -3.03
C ALA A 44 -8.40 -12.82 -3.54
N SER A 45 -7.86 -13.20 -4.70
CA SER A 45 -7.98 -14.55 -5.28
C SER A 45 -7.31 -15.67 -4.46
N CYS A 46 -6.46 -15.32 -3.50
CA CYS A 46 -5.73 -16.25 -2.63
C CYS A 46 -6.26 -16.23 -1.18
N VAL A 47 -7.23 -15.37 -0.87
CA VAL A 47 -7.84 -15.28 0.46
C VAL A 47 -8.91 -16.37 0.59
N LYS A 48 -8.77 -17.23 1.61
CA LYS A 48 -9.73 -18.31 1.89
C LYS A 48 -10.97 -17.84 2.65
N CYS A 49 -10.86 -16.77 3.41
CA CYS A 49 -11.93 -16.21 4.22
C CYS A 49 -12.36 -14.89 3.57
N THR A 50 -13.38 -14.95 2.72
CA THR A 50 -13.91 -13.77 2.03
C THR A 50 -14.88 -13.02 2.93
N ASP A 51 -15.12 -11.75 2.63
CA ASP A 51 -16.08 -10.93 3.39
C ASP A 51 -17.48 -11.57 3.43
N ALA A 52 -17.93 -12.14 2.31
CA ALA A 52 -19.19 -12.88 2.25
C ALA A 52 -19.22 -14.13 3.15
N MET A 53 -18.09 -14.80 3.32
CA MET A 53 -17.99 -15.93 4.26
C MET A 53 -18.04 -15.45 5.71
N VAL A 54 -17.41 -14.31 6.02
CA VAL A 54 -17.47 -13.71 7.36
C VAL A 54 -18.90 -13.29 7.68
N GLU A 55 -19.57 -12.59 6.77
CA GLU A 55 -20.97 -12.17 6.94
C GLU A 55 -21.91 -13.37 7.15
N ALA A 56 -21.74 -14.45 6.39
CA ALA A 56 -22.51 -15.68 6.58
C ALA A 56 -22.25 -16.32 7.95
N LEU A 57 -20.99 -16.34 8.41
CA LEU A 57 -20.63 -16.86 9.72
C LEU A 57 -21.23 -16.02 10.86
N GLU A 58 -21.17 -14.70 10.74
CA GLU A 58 -21.79 -13.78 11.71
C GLU A 58 -23.31 -14.01 11.78
N GLY A 59 -23.97 -14.14 10.63
CA GLY A 59 -25.40 -14.47 10.58
C GLY A 59 -25.74 -15.79 11.27
N TYR A 60 -24.95 -16.85 11.06
CA TYR A 60 -25.17 -18.12 11.75
C TYR A 60 -25.01 -18.02 13.27
N LEU A 61 -24.07 -17.22 13.75
CA LEU A 61 -23.87 -17.02 15.19
C LEU A 61 -24.99 -16.21 15.84
N ASP A 62 -25.52 -15.22 15.11
CA ASP A 62 -26.68 -14.44 15.56
C ASP A 62 -27.96 -15.29 15.59
N GLU A 63 -28.11 -16.24 14.66
CA GLU A 63 -29.25 -17.15 14.60
C GLU A 63 -29.16 -18.30 15.62
N ASP A 64 -27.99 -18.95 15.75
CA ASP A 64 -27.76 -20.04 16.69
C ASP A 64 -26.31 -20.06 17.21
N CYS A 65 -26.12 -19.41 18.36
CA CYS A 65 -24.83 -19.31 19.03
C CYS A 65 -24.31 -20.63 19.62
N THR A 66 -25.10 -21.72 19.61
CA THR A 66 -24.67 -23.03 20.11
C THR A 66 -23.77 -23.79 19.14
N SER A 67 -23.73 -23.37 17.88
CA SER A 67 -22.90 -23.98 16.82
C SER A 67 -21.38 -23.86 17.02
N THR A 68 -20.96 -23.19 18.10
CA THR A 68 -19.54 -23.01 18.48
C THR A 68 -19.11 -23.84 19.69
N LEU A 69 -20.04 -24.60 20.30
CA LEU A 69 -19.81 -25.44 21.49
C LEU A 69 -19.49 -26.90 21.13
#